data_AF-A0A1H3CHX0-F1
#
_entry.id   AF-A0A1H3CHX0-F1
#
_cell.length_a   1.000
_cell.length_b   1.000
_cell.length_c   1.000
_cell.angle_alpha   90.00
_cell.angle_beta   90.00
_cell.angle_gamma   90.00
#
_symmetry.space_group_name_H-M   'P 1'
#
loop_
_entity.id
_entity.type
_entity.pdbx_description
1 polymer ?
#
loop_
_entity_poly.entity_id
_entity_poly.type
_entity_poly.pdbx_seq_one_letter_code
_entity_poly.pdbx_strand_id
1 'polypeptide(L)'
;MVSDKLAAMLSTDLPTYVDPGWRHASSSVEMEQAISDALDKGDCNTAGWLQFGRDVAADQPGDHQLRVVADPGSGYAALLWFLNVDPEDHLGDPLAQHLWVTFNPAPPLEAPRLASDYDTDHYHDRFTVIPIEQAREALREFCRSGGQRPTSVQWVAGDYYGRIMQRLAVAGAA
;
A
#
# COMPACT_ATOMS: atom_id res chain seq x y z
N MET A 1 1.62 16.95 -32.58
CA MET A 1 1.58 15.67 -33.31
C MET A 1 1.69 14.59 -32.25
N VAL A 2 0.69 13.72 -32.24
CA VAL A 2 0.15 12.95 -31.11
C VAL A 2 1.19 12.12 -30.37
N SER A 3 1.27 12.30 -29.06
CA SER A 3 1.52 11.19 -28.14
C SER A 3 0.73 11.50 -26.87
N ASP A 4 -0.48 10.93 -26.83
CA ASP A 4 -1.22 10.69 -25.60
C ASP A 4 -0.27 9.95 -24.66
N LYS A 5 0.39 10.69 -23.77
CA LYS A 5 1.05 10.12 -22.60
C LYS A 5 -0.07 9.44 -21.83
N LEU A 6 -0.11 8.11 -21.96
CA LEU A 6 -0.90 7.17 -21.19
C LEU A 6 -1.35 7.82 -19.88
N ALA A 7 -2.65 8.09 -19.79
CA ALA A 7 -3.29 8.34 -18.51
C ALA A 7 -2.77 7.26 -17.55
N ALA A 8 -2.11 7.67 -16.47
CA ALA A 8 -1.44 6.76 -15.56
C ALA A 8 -2.44 5.68 -15.10
N MET A 9 -2.35 4.49 -15.69
CA MET A 9 -3.28 3.40 -15.44
C MET A 9 -2.89 2.77 -14.10
N LEU A 10 -3.80 2.85 -13.14
CA LEU A 10 -3.67 2.11 -11.89
C LEU A 10 -3.79 0.63 -12.24
N SER A 11 -2.78 -0.16 -11.91
CA SER A 11 -2.81 -1.62 -12.03
C SER A 11 -2.98 -2.21 -10.64
N THR A 12 -3.93 -3.13 -10.47
CA THR A 12 -4.20 -3.74 -9.18
C THR A 12 -4.18 -5.25 -9.28
N ASP A 13 -3.63 -5.91 -8.27
CA ASP A 13 -3.74 -7.36 -8.07
C ASP A 13 -4.33 -7.56 -6.69
N LEU A 14 -5.65 -7.62 -6.65
CA LEU A 14 -6.41 -7.69 -5.41
C LEU A 14 -6.90 -9.12 -5.25
N PRO A 15 -6.62 -9.78 -4.11
CA PRO A 15 -7.04 -11.15 -3.84
C PRO A 15 -8.55 -11.30 -3.60
N THR A 16 -9.38 -10.41 -4.16
CA THR A 16 -10.82 -10.58 -4.23
C THR A 16 -11.14 -11.83 -5.05
N TYR A 17 -11.24 -12.97 -4.36
CA TYR A 17 -11.46 -14.32 -4.85
C TYR A 17 -12.60 -14.42 -5.88
N VAL A 18 -12.31 -14.26 -7.17
CA VAL A 18 -13.11 -14.81 -8.29
C VAL A 18 -12.26 -14.98 -9.56
N ASP A 19 -11.21 -14.17 -9.75
CA ASP A 19 -10.37 -14.23 -10.96
C ASP A 19 -8.93 -13.79 -10.62
N PRO A 20 -7.93 -14.71 -10.60
CA PRO A 20 -6.55 -14.36 -10.30
C PRO A 20 -5.95 -13.57 -11.47
N GLY A 21 -5.52 -12.34 -11.22
CA GLY A 21 -4.79 -11.56 -12.21
C GLY A 21 -4.87 -10.05 -12.03
N TRP A 22 -3.95 -9.38 -12.69
CA TRP A 22 -3.87 -7.93 -12.73
C TRP A 22 -5.08 -7.32 -13.44
N ARG A 23 -5.71 -6.35 -12.79
CA ARG A 23 -6.76 -5.50 -13.34
C ARG A 23 -6.20 -4.11 -13.57
N HIS A 24 -6.66 -3.43 -14.62
CA HIS A 24 -6.24 -2.07 -14.93
C HIS A 24 -7.43 -1.13 -14.84
N ALA A 25 -7.34 -0.15 -13.95
CA ALA A 25 -8.30 0.92 -13.81
C ALA A 25 -7.84 2.13 -14.62
N SER A 26 -8.69 2.55 -15.56
CA SER A 26 -8.48 3.67 -16.48
C SER A 26 -9.42 4.86 -16.20
N SER A 27 -10.40 4.67 -15.31
CA SER A 27 -11.36 5.70 -14.91
C SER A 27 -11.46 5.82 -13.38
N SER A 28 -11.96 6.96 -12.91
CA SER A 28 -12.20 7.17 -11.47
C SER A 28 -13.19 6.18 -10.86
N VAL A 29 -14.16 5.71 -11.64
CA VAL A 29 -15.13 4.69 -11.21
C VAL A 29 -14.45 3.34 -10.99
N GLU A 30 -13.60 2.92 -11.92
CA GLU A 30 -12.82 1.68 -11.78
C GLU A 30 -11.81 1.76 -10.63
N MET A 31 -11.18 2.93 -10.44
CA MET A 31 -10.29 3.16 -9.31
C MET A 31 -11.02 3.05 -7.98
N GLU A 32 -12.17 3.71 -7.83
CA GLU A 32 -12.97 3.62 -6.61
C GLU A 32 -13.46 2.19 -6.35
N GLN A 33 -13.85 1.46 -7.41
CA GLN A 33 -14.22 0.05 -7.29
C GLN A 33 -13.04 -0.81 -6.80
N ALA A 34 -11.82 -0.57 -7.30
CA ALA A 34 -10.63 -1.27 -6.85
C ALA A 34 -10.30 -0.96 -5.38
N ILE A 35 -10.48 0.29 -4.94
CA ILE A 35 -10.30 0.68 -3.53
C ILE A 35 -11.32 -0.04 -2.65
N SER A 36 -12.59 -0.05 -3.05
CA SER A 36 -13.64 -0.78 -2.33
C SER A 36 -13.39 -2.28 -2.32
N ASP A 37 -12.95 -2.86 -3.42
CA ASP A 37 -12.61 -4.28 -3.48
C ASP A 37 -11.45 -4.64 -2.53
N ALA A 38 -10.41 -3.80 -2.47
CA ALA A 38 -9.26 -3.99 -1.57
C ALA A 38 -9.63 -3.93 -0.09
N LEU A 39 -10.56 -3.04 0.29
CA LEU A 39 -10.87 -2.75 1.69
C LEU A 39 -12.12 -3.48 2.18
N ASP A 40 -13.20 -3.48 1.38
CA ASP A 40 -14.51 -4.00 1.79
C ASP A 40 -14.63 -5.52 1.57
N LYS A 41 -13.79 -6.08 0.70
CA LYS A 41 -13.72 -7.52 0.38
C LYS A 41 -12.33 -8.11 0.63
N GLY A 42 -11.45 -7.38 1.32
CA GLY A 42 -10.11 -7.83 1.65
C GLY A 42 -10.08 -9.05 2.56
N ASP A 43 -8.99 -9.81 2.50
CA ASP A 43 -8.68 -10.94 3.38
C ASP A 43 -7.49 -10.56 4.25
N CYS A 44 -7.61 -10.76 5.57
CA CYS A 44 -6.55 -10.47 6.52
C CYS A 44 -5.29 -11.32 6.31
N ASN A 45 -5.39 -12.42 5.57
CA ASN A 45 -4.28 -13.32 5.27
C ASN A 45 -3.69 -13.12 3.86
N THR A 46 -4.25 -12.22 3.06
CA THR A 46 -3.80 -12.04 1.68
C THR A 46 -3.73 -10.57 1.32
N ALA A 47 -2.51 -10.04 1.28
CA ALA A 47 -2.27 -8.67 0.85
C ALA A 47 -2.50 -8.53 -0.67
N GLY A 48 -3.14 -7.43 -1.06
CA GLY A 48 -3.29 -6.99 -2.44
C GLY A 48 -2.32 -5.88 -2.82
N TRP A 49 -2.22 -5.63 -4.12
CA TRP A 49 -1.28 -4.69 -4.73
C TRP A 49 -1.99 -3.62 -5.54
N LEU A 50 -1.50 -2.40 -5.44
CA LEU A 50 -1.83 -1.27 -6.29
C LEU A 50 -0.52 -0.69 -6.84
N GLN A 51 -0.45 -0.46 -8.15
CA GLN A 51 0.75 0.01 -8.83
C GLN A 51 0.42 1.11 -9.84
N PHE A 52 1.27 2.13 -9.94
CA PHE A 52 1.25 3.11 -11.02
C PHE A 52 2.46 2.96 -11.93
N GLY A 53 2.26 3.14 -13.23
CA GLY A 53 3.33 3.13 -14.22
C GLY A 53 3.73 1.73 -14.71
N ARG A 54 2.94 0.69 -14.39
CA ARG A 54 3.20 -0.67 -14.88
C ARG A 54 3.14 -0.70 -16.42
N ASP A 55 4.20 -1.21 -17.05
CA ASP A 55 4.17 -1.55 -18.47
C ASP A 55 3.65 -2.97 -18.62
N VAL A 56 2.39 -3.09 -19.05
CA VAL A 56 1.72 -4.39 -19.25
C VAL A 56 2.32 -5.16 -20.41
N ALA A 57 2.78 -4.47 -21.46
CA ALA A 57 3.32 -5.13 -22.65
C ALA A 57 4.72 -5.70 -22.39
N ALA A 58 5.51 -5.02 -21.57
CA ALA A 58 6.85 -5.45 -21.16
C ALA A 58 6.87 -6.29 -19.87
N ASP A 59 5.71 -6.50 -19.24
CA ASP A 59 5.56 -7.09 -17.89
C ASP A 59 6.50 -6.44 -16.84
N GLN A 60 6.71 -5.13 -16.95
CA GLN A 60 7.53 -4.40 -16.00
C GLN A 60 6.64 -3.84 -14.89
N PRO A 61 6.98 -4.11 -13.61
CA PRO A 61 6.26 -3.55 -12.47
C PRO A 61 6.28 -2.02 -12.49
N GLY A 62 5.23 -1.41 -11.96
CA GLY A 62 5.16 0.05 -11.84
C GLY A 62 6.15 0.60 -10.81
N ASP A 63 6.61 1.83 -11.04
CA ASP A 63 7.57 2.55 -10.19
C ASP A 63 7.02 2.78 -8.78
N HIS A 64 5.73 3.10 -8.66
CA HIS A 64 5.08 3.37 -7.39
C HIS A 64 4.23 2.18 -6.99
N GLN A 65 4.52 1.59 -5.84
CA GLN A 65 3.81 0.42 -5.35
C GLN A 65 3.21 0.67 -3.97
N LEU A 66 1.97 0.22 -3.80
CA LEU A 66 1.25 0.22 -2.55
C LEU A 66 0.67 -1.17 -2.33
N ARG A 67 1.08 -1.81 -1.23
CA ARG A 67 0.45 -3.01 -0.70
C ARG A 67 -0.62 -2.64 0.32
N VAL A 68 -1.71 -3.37 0.26
CA VAL A 68 -2.86 -3.21 1.15
C VAL A 68 -3.31 -4.57 1.65
N VAL A 69 -3.50 -4.68 2.96
CA VAL A 69 -4.17 -5.81 3.60
C VAL A 69 -5.25 -5.24 4.51
N ALA A 70 -6.44 -5.84 4.47
CA ALA A 70 -7.58 -5.35 5.22
C ALA A 70 -8.33 -6.51 5.88
N ASP A 71 -8.86 -6.23 7.05
CA ASP A 71 -9.85 -7.06 7.72
C ASP A 71 -11.13 -6.23 7.89
N PRO A 72 -12.07 -6.29 6.92
CA PRO A 72 -13.32 -5.55 7.01
C PRO A 72 -14.15 -5.93 8.25
N GLY A 73 -13.98 -7.16 8.77
CA GLY A 73 -14.69 -7.64 9.95
C GLY A 73 -14.24 -6.96 11.25
N SER A 74 -12.96 -6.64 11.37
CA SER A 74 -12.44 -5.85 12.50
C SER A 74 -12.42 -4.34 12.24
N GLY A 75 -12.54 -3.91 10.99
CA GLY A 75 -12.56 -2.49 10.61
C GLY A 75 -11.16 -1.86 10.52
N TYR A 76 -10.14 -2.67 10.28
CA TYR A 76 -8.74 -2.24 10.22
C TYR A 76 -8.03 -2.71 8.96
N ALA A 77 -6.96 -2.00 8.61
CA ALA A 77 -6.08 -2.30 7.49
C ALA A 77 -4.63 -1.90 7.80
N ALA A 78 -3.69 -2.35 6.98
CA ALA A 78 -2.30 -1.89 7.01
C ALA A 78 -1.81 -1.66 5.58
N LEU A 79 -0.97 -0.65 5.40
CA LEU A 79 -0.42 -0.28 4.11
C LEU A 79 1.11 -0.32 4.12
N LEU A 80 1.68 -0.65 2.96
CA LEU A 80 3.10 -0.64 2.70
C LEU A 80 3.36 0.02 1.35
N TRP A 81 4.07 1.15 1.33
CA TRP A 81 4.39 1.91 0.13
C TRP A 81 5.90 1.88 -0.15
N PHE A 82 6.29 1.78 -1.41
CA PHE A 82 7.69 1.86 -1.83
C PHE A 82 7.84 2.25 -3.30
N LEU A 83 9.04 2.73 -3.63
CA LEU A 83 9.48 2.88 -5.01
C LEU A 83 10.16 1.60 -5.49
N ASN A 84 9.73 1.10 -6.64
CA ASN A 84 10.33 -0.05 -7.30
C ASN A 84 11.45 0.38 -8.24
N VAL A 85 12.49 0.97 -7.65
CA VAL A 85 13.70 1.45 -8.32
C VAL A 85 14.92 0.84 -7.66
N ASP A 86 16.06 0.83 -8.35
CA ASP A 86 17.32 0.44 -7.74
C ASP A 86 17.77 1.50 -6.72
N PRO A 87 17.89 1.20 -5.42
CA PRO A 87 18.35 2.18 -4.44
C PRO A 87 19.77 2.68 -4.71
N GLU A 88 20.62 1.90 -5.38
CA GLU A 88 21.99 2.29 -5.72
C GLU A 88 22.04 3.45 -6.72
N ASP A 89 21.04 3.55 -7.60
CA ASP A 89 20.88 4.65 -8.54
C ASP A 89 20.30 5.92 -7.88
N HIS A 90 19.82 5.80 -6.64
CA HIS A 90 19.06 6.84 -5.92
C HIS A 90 19.58 7.14 -4.51
N LEU A 91 20.90 7.06 -4.27
CA LEU A 91 21.53 7.21 -2.95
C LEU A 91 21.16 8.48 -2.17
N GLY A 92 20.72 9.54 -2.85
CA GLY A 92 20.32 10.80 -2.24
C GLY A 92 18.82 10.95 -1.95
N ASP A 93 18.00 9.95 -2.30
CA ASP A 93 16.53 10.01 -2.16
C ASP A 93 16.05 9.05 -1.06
N PRO A 94 15.73 9.55 0.15
CA PRO A 94 15.24 8.72 1.24
C PRO A 94 13.97 7.92 0.91
N LEU A 95 13.16 8.34 -0.07
CA LEU A 95 11.97 7.60 -0.49
C LEU A 95 12.35 6.34 -1.29
N ALA A 96 13.43 6.39 -2.06
CA ALA A 96 13.96 5.24 -2.79
C ALA A 96 14.74 4.28 -1.88
N GLN A 97 15.28 4.78 -0.77
CA GLN A 97 16.08 3.97 0.17
C GLN A 97 15.24 3.15 1.16
N HIS A 98 13.94 3.40 1.28
CA HIS A 98 13.11 2.82 2.32
C HIS A 98 11.76 2.33 1.79
N LEU A 99 11.28 1.25 2.40
CA LEU A 99 9.88 0.91 2.38
C LEU A 99 9.20 1.64 3.54
N TRP A 100 7.96 2.04 3.32
CA TRP A 100 7.20 2.82 4.29
C TRP A 100 5.98 2.03 4.67
N VAL A 101 5.76 1.86 5.97
CA VAL A 101 4.55 1.25 6.51
C VAL A 101 3.73 2.31 7.20
N THR A 102 2.41 2.14 7.20
CA THR A 102 1.52 3.00 7.99
C THR A 102 1.95 3.00 9.45
N PHE A 103 1.67 4.09 10.15
CA PHE A 103 1.92 4.21 11.57
C PHE A 103 0.68 4.71 12.29
N ASN A 104 0.29 3.97 13.31
CA ASN A 104 -0.80 4.28 14.22
C ASN A 104 -0.21 4.46 15.62
N PRO A 105 -0.11 5.70 16.15
CA PRO A 105 0.41 5.93 17.50
C PRO A 105 -0.52 5.42 18.60
N ALA A 106 -1.79 5.14 18.28
CA ALA A 106 -2.79 4.62 19.20
C ALA A 106 -3.43 3.34 18.62
N PRO A 107 -2.64 2.25 18.46
CA PRO A 107 -3.15 1.04 17.85
C PRO A 107 -4.20 0.36 18.75
N PRO A 108 -5.12 -0.42 18.17
CA PRO A 108 -6.01 -1.26 18.96
C PRO A 108 -5.19 -2.18 19.89
N LEU A 109 -5.72 -2.41 21.10
CA LEU A 109 -5.07 -3.30 22.07
C LEU A 109 -4.99 -4.73 21.51
N GLU A 110 -6.07 -5.17 20.88
CA GLU A 110 -6.22 -6.42 20.16
C GLU A 110 -6.23 -6.13 18.66
N ALA A 111 -5.06 -5.81 18.11
CA ALA A 111 -4.92 -5.59 16.68
C ALA A 111 -5.17 -6.91 15.91
N PRO A 112 -5.93 -6.88 14.79
CA PRO A 112 -6.05 -8.05 13.94
C PRO A 112 -4.69 -8.45 13.37
N ARG A 113 -4.52 -9.75 13.12
CA ARG A 113 -3.33 -10.27 12.45
C ARG A 113 -3.51 -10.00 10.95
N LEU A 114 -2.75 -9.05 10.41
CA LEU A 114 -2.80 -8.69 8.99
C LEU A 114 -1.51 -9.14 8.31
N ALA A 115 -1.61 -10.04 7.34
CA ALA A 115 -0.47 -10.58 6.60
C ALA A 115 0.22 -9.48 5.78
N SER A 116 1.55 -9.43 5.82
CA SER A 116 2.34 -8.47 5.02
C SER A 116 2.68 -8.99 3.62
N ASP A 117 2.58 -10.30 3.44
CA ASP A 117 2.73 -11.00 2.17
C ASP A 117 1.92 -12.31 2.21
N TYR A 118 1.51 -12.82 1.05
CA TYR A 118 0.58 -13.95 0.95
C TYR A 118 1.24 -15.31 1.29
N ASP A 119 2.57 -15.42 1.22
CA ASP A 119 3.28 -16.70 1.32
C ASP A 119 4.27 -16.84 2.50
N THR A 120 4.43 -15.80 3.33
CA THR A 120 5.61 -15.74 4.21
C THR A 120 5.33 -15.93 5.72
N ASP A 121 4.07 -16.15 6.12
CA ASP A 121 3.61 -16.17 7.54
C ASP A 121 4.14 -14.98 8.37
N HIS A 122 4.39 -13.85 7.69
CA HIS A 122 4.74 -12.57 8.31
C HIS A 122 3.51 -11.67 8.37
N TYR A 123 3.46 -10.88 9.43
CA TYR A 123 2.34 -10.01 9.72
C TYR A 123 2.84 -8.63 10.10
N HIS A 124 2.02 -7.64 9.76
CA HIS A 124 2.18 -6.26 10.17
C HIS A 124 2.28 -6.13 11.70
N ASP A 125 3.17 -5.25 12.16
CA ASP A 125 3.20 -4.84 13.57
C ASP A 125 1.88 -4.14 13.93
N ARG A 126 1.36 -4.32 15.15
CA ARG A 126 0.15 -3.66 15.64
C ARG A 126 0.17 -2.14 15.46
N PHE A 127 1.34 -1.50 15.58
CA PHE A 127 1.52 -0.06 15.39
C PHE A 127 1.48 0.36 13.92
N THR A 128 1.38 -0.58 12.99
CA THR A 128 1.17 -0.27 11.57
C THR A 128 -0.29 -0.42 11.13
N VAL A 129 -1.14 -0.97 12.01
CA VAL A 129 -2.55 -1.19 11.75
C VAL A 129 -3.34 0.09 11.99
N ILE A 130 -4.03 0.57 10.96
CA ILE A 130 -4.85 1.79 10.95
C ILE A 130 -6.33 1.47 10.73
N PRO A 131 -7.26 2.34 11.18
CA PRO A 131 -8.67 2.21 10.83
C PRO A 131 -8.88 2.14 9.32
N ILE A 132 -9.80 1.28 8.88
CA ILE A 132 -10.01 1.01 7.45
C ILE A 132 -10.41 2.25 6.64
N GLU A 133 -11.13 3.19 7.26
CA GLU A 133 -11.51 4.44 6.61
C GLU A 133 -10.32 5.39 6.41
N GLN A 134 -9.30 5.34 7.28
CA GLN A 134 -8.05 6.07 7.05
C GLN A 134 -7.28 5.44 5.87
N ALA A 135 -7.29 4.11 5.78
CA ALA A 135 -6.71 3.42 4.63
C ALA A 135 -7.45 3.79 3.33
N ARG A 136 -8.78 3.91 3.36
CA ARG A 136 -9.58 4.35 2.21
C ARG A 136 -9.19 5.74 1.72
N GLU A 137 -8.99 6.68 2.63
CA GLU A 137 -8.51 8.03 2.29
C GLU A 137 -7.11 7.99 1.66
N ALA A 138 -6.18 7.23 2.26
CA ALA A 138 -4.83 7.06 1.74
C ALA A 138 -4.81 6.42 0.34
N LEU A 139 -5.63 5.40 0.09
CA LEU A 139 -5.75 4.75 -1.22
C LEU A 139 -6.29 5.71 -2.28
N ARG A 140 -7.31 6.52 -1.95
CA ARG A 140 -7.83 7.56 -2.85
C ARG A 140 -6.76 8.61 -3.16
N GLU A 141 -5.98 9.02 -2.16
CA GLU A 141 -4.89 9.95 -2.34
C GLU A 141 -3.79 9.38 -3.23
N PHE A 142 -3.35 8.13 -2.99
CA PHE A 142 -2.41 7.41 -3.83
C PHE A 142 -2.87 7.36 -5.29
N CYS A 143 -4.15 7.06 -5.52
CA CYS A 143 -4.72 7.03 -6.87
C CYS A 143 -4.69 8.41 -7.55
N ARG A 144 -5.15 9.45 -6.84
CA ARG A 144 -5.21 10.81 -7.37
C ARG A 144 -3.83 11.43 -7.62
N SER A 145 -2.83 11.05 -6.82
CA SER A 145 -1.47 11.58 -6.93
C SER A 145 -0.61 10.87 -7.98
N GLY A 146 -1.14 9.83 -8.64
CA GLY A 146 -0.36 9.01 -9.57
C GLY A 146 0.68 8.13 -8.87
N GLY A 147 0.38 7.68 -7.65
CA GLY A 147 1.21 6.74 -6.90
C GLY A 147 2.14 7.35 -5.85
N GLN A 148 2.11 8.66 -5.65
CA GLN A 148 2.90 9.29 -4.58
C GLN A 148 2.44 8.79 -3.21
N ARG A 149 3.39 8.68 -2.28
CA ARG A 149 3.11 8.25 -0.90
C ARG A 149 2.05 9.16 -0.26
N PRO A 150 0.91 8.62 0.19
CA PRO A 150 -0.17 9.41 0.79
C PRO A 150 0.26 10.22 2.01
N THR A 151 -0.33 11.39 2.20
CA THR A 151 -0.08 12.29 3.35
C THR A 151 -1.21 12.28 4.38
N SER A 152 -2.37 11.72 4.03
CA SER A 152 -3.54 11.51 4.91
C SER A 152 -3.30 10.55 6.08
N VAL A 153 -2.23 9.75 6.03
CA VAL A 153 -1.82 8.84 7.11
C VAL A 153 -0.36 9.07 7.50
N GLN A 154 0.00 8.65 8.71
CA GLN A 154 1.39 8.69 9.16
C GLN A 154 2.14 7.48 8.61
N TRP A 155 3.41 7.70 8.28
CA TRP A 155 4.31 6.67 7.76
C TRP A 155 5.59 6.64 8.59
N VAL A 156 6.14 5.44 8.72
CA VAL A 156 7.48 5.22 9.29
C VAL A 156 8.26 4.28 8.39
N ALA A 157 9.59 4.41 8.38
CA ALA A 157 10.42 3.49 7.63
C ALA A 157 10.27 2.08 8.20
N GLY A 158 10.02 1.11 7.32
CA GLY A 158 9.80 -0.28 7.64
C GLY A 158 10.52 -1.22 6.69
N ASP A 159 10.16 -2.49 6.75
CA ASP A 159 10.63 -3.51 5.82
C ASP A 159 9.48 -4.12 5.00
N TYR A 160 9.84 -5.01 4.08
CA TYR A 160 8.90 -5.71 3.19
C TYR A 160 7.88 -6.57 3.94
N TYR A 161 8.13 -6.87 5.22
CA TYR A 161 7.31 -7.74 6.06
C TYR A 161 6.40 -6.96 7.02
N GLY A 162 6.27 -5.65 6.83
CA GLY A 162 5.35 -4.82 7.63
C GLY A 162 5.89 -4.45 9.01
N ARG A 163 7.20 -4.62 9.26
CA ARG A 163 7.83 -4.27 10.55
C ARG A 163 8.38 -2.86 10.52
N ILE A 164 8.30 -2.16 11.65
CA ILE A 164 8.87 -0.82 11.81
C ILE A 164 10.38 -0.94 12.03
N MET A 165 11.18 -0.35 11.14
CA MET A 165 12.64 -0.30 11.23
C MET A 165 13.14 1.05 11.75
N GLN A 166 12.33 2.10 11.60
CA GLN A 166 12.65 3.42 12.10
C GLN A 166 12.69 3.43 13.64
N ARG A 167 13.77 3.97 14.21
CA ARG A 167 13.83 4.23 15.64
C ARG A 167 12.86 5.36 15.99
N LEU A 168 11.78 5.01 16.69
CA LEU A 168 10.80 5.97 17.17
C LEU A 168 11.25 6.58 18.49
N ALA A 169 11.09 7.90 18.63
CA ALA A 169 11.30 8.57 19.91
C ALA A 169 10.11 8.28 20.83
N VAL A 170 10.36 7.77 22.02
CA VAL A 170 9.31 7.65 23.05
C VAL A 170 9.10 9.04 23.65
N ALA A 171 7.91 9.61 23.48
CA ALA A 171 7.52 10.82 24.18
C ALA A 171 7.39 10.50 25.67
N GLY A 172 8.48 10.69 26.45
CA GLY A 172 8.48 10.36 27.87
C GLY A 172 9.83 10.43 28.60
N ALA A 173 10.83 11.16 28.08
CA ALA A 173 12.05 11.45 28.83
C ALA A 173 12.32 12.96 28.78
N ALA A 174 11.58 13.70 29.61
CA ALA A 174 11.89 15.04 30.06
C ALA A 174 11.65 15.09 31.58
#